data_AF-A0A1M7YP46-F1
#
_entry.id   AF-A0A1M7YP46-F1
#
_cell.length_a   1.000
_cell.length_b   1.000
_cell.length_c   1.000
_cell.angle_alpha   90.00
_cell.angle_beta   90.00
_cell.angle_gamma   90.00
#
_symmetry.space_group_name_H-M   'P 1'
#
loop_
_entity.id
_entity.type
_entity.pdbx_description
1 polymer ?
#
loop_
_entity_poly.entity_id
_entity_poly.type
_entity_poly.pdbx_seq_one_letter_code
_entity_poly.pdbx_strand_id
1 'polypeptide(L)'
;MSEEIKSILEVALGDEESAMVHISNFMQEYQSVKKVKAALIIDVQKGLEGTHLTELTICDPLEKGIQAPYMATNDMVVRHMPEPGDYLVLYDDGYVSISPAKAFNDGYLPVRGIAGSDYLMDFGAAIDFVRSGAKIARKGWNGKGMFVVYQKGYPEGIPCNKQTAEAWGMNEGDLFKCRPYLQLKTADGSHCMWSPSVSDVLGDDWVIVNS
;
A
#
# COMPACT_ATOMS: atom_id res chain seq x y z
N MET A 1 3.55 29.33 -3.78
CA MET A 1 2.59 28.37 -4.37
C MET A 1 1.66 29.18 -5.24
N SER A 2 1.51 28.86 -6.54
CA SER A 2 0.63 29.63 -7.44
C SER A 2 -0.85 29.41 -7.06
N GLU A 3 -1.72 30.34 -7.44
CA GLU A 3 -3.18 30.23 -7.20
C GLU A 3 -3.76 28.96 -7.84
N GLU A 4 -3.26 28.53 -9.01
CA GLU A 4 -3.63 27.27 -9.66
C GLU A 4 -3.27 26.03 -8.82
N ILE A 5 -2.09 25.98 -8.20
CA ILE A 5 -1.71 24.83 -7.36
C ILE A 5 -2.61 24.77 -6.13
N LYS A 6 -3.01 25.93 -5.61
CA LYS A 6 -3.88 26.01 -4.44
C LYS A 6 -5.29 25.52 -4.76
N SER A 7 -5.84 25.82 -5.94
CA SER A 7 -7.17 25.35 -6.34
C SER A 7 -7.22 23.83 -6.58
N ILE A 8 -6.11 23.22 -7.03
CA ILE A 8 -6.04 21.77 -7.27
C ILE A 8 -6.10 20.95 -5.96
N LEU A 9 -5.63 21.52 -4.86
CA LEU A 9 -5.50 20.82 -3.58
C LEU A 9 -6.68 21.00 -2.64
N GLU A 10 -7.68 21.81 -3.01
CA GLU A 10 -8.81 22.17 -2.16
C GLU A 10 -10.13 21.61 -2.72
N VAL A 11 -10.99 21.08 -1.83
CA VAL A 11 -12.30 20.49 -2.11
C VAL A 11 -13.39 21.29 -1.39
N ALA A 12 -14.51 21.55 -2.06
CA ALA A 12 -15.67 22.23 -1.48
C ALA A 12 -16.62 21.25 -0.77
N LEU A 13 -17.14 21.65 0.39
CA LEU A 13 -18.17 20.91 1.13
C LEU A 13 -19.47 21.74 1.22
N GLY A 14 -20.55 21.26 0.59
CA GLY A 14 -21.92 21.73 0.80
C GLY A 14 -22.25 23.14 0.29
N ASP A 15 -23.55 23.48 0.32
CA ASP A 15 -24.15 24.58 -0.45
C ASP A 15 -24.32 25.93 0.27
N GLU A 16 -23.94 26.10 1.54
CA GLU A 16 -23.97 27.44 2.16
C GLU A 16 -22.70 27.65 3.00
N GLU A 17 -21.86 28.59 2.54
CA GLU A 17 -20.46 28.86 2.94
C GLU A 17 -19.52 27.66 2.78
N SER A 18 -18.98 27.51 1.55
CA SER A 18 -18.03 26.48 1.14
C SER A 18 -16.73 26.52 1.94
N ALA A 19 -16.67 25.72 3.01
CA ALA A 19 -15.42 25.44 3.70
C ALA A 19 -14.51 24.61 2.77
N MET A 20 -13.36 25.18 2.39
CA MET A 20 -12.37 24.51 1.56
C MET A 20 -11.53 23.56 2.42
N VAL A 21 -11.58 22.26 2.08
CA VAL A 21 -10.87 21.19 2.79
C VAL A 21 -9.81 20.59 1.87
N HIS A 22 -8.61 20.32 2.40
CA HIS A 22 -7.53 19.75 1.60
C HIS A 22 -7.89 18.34 1.09
N ILE A 23 -7.62 18.05 -0.19
CA ILE A 23 -7.97 16.77 -0.87
C ILE A 23 -7.49 15.54 -0.10
N SER A 24 -6.37 15.65 0.62
CA SER A 24 -5.77 14.54 1.37
C SER A 24 -6.65 13.98 2.49
N ASN A 25 -7.69 14.70 2.91
CA ASN A 25 -8.65 14.24 3.91
C ASN A 25 -9.62 13.19 3.36
N PHE A 26 -9.74 13.10 2.03
CA PHE A 26 -10.59 12.13 1.31
C PHE A 26 -9.76 11.06 0.59
N MET A 27 -8.45 10.98 0.87
CA MET A 27 -7.56 10.06 0.17
C MET A 27 -6.89 9.10 1.14
N GLN A 28 -6.82 7.83 0.73
CA GLN A 28 -6.15 6.78 1.47
C GLN A 28 -4.70 6.65 0.99
N GLU A 29 -3.74 6.44 1.90
CA GLU A 29 -2.34 6.16 1.56
C GLU A 29 -2.18 4.77 0.93
N TYR A 30 -1.31 4.64 -0.07
CA TYR A 30 -0.93 3.44 -0.81
C TYR A 30 0.61 3.28 -0.84
N GLN A 31 1.08 2.04 -0.79
CA GLN A 31 2.48 1.67 -0.85
C GLN A 31 2.80 1.05 -2.20
N SER A 32 3.56 1.81 -2.99
CA SER A 32 4.32 1.37 -4.16
C SER A 32 5.81 1.69 -3.90
N VAL A 33 6.70 1.52 -4.89
CA VAL A 33 8.09 2.03 -4.80
C VAL A 33 8.12 3.54 -4.47
N LYS A 34 7.00 4.25 -4.68
CA LYS A 34 6.69 5.60 -4.16
C LYS A 34 5.38 5.56 -3.34
N LYS A 35 5.30 6.30 -2.24
CA LYS A 35 4.06 6.48 -1.47
C LYS A 35 3.13 7.45 -2.20
N VAL A 36 1.85 7.12 -2.28
CA VAL A 36 0.82 7.99 -2.88
C VAL A 36 -0.47 7.95 -2.05
N LYS A 37 -1.34 8.90 -2.29
CA LYS A 37 -2.71 8.94 -1.77
C LYS A 37 -3.69 8.81 -2.93
N ALA A 38 -4.79 8.06 -2.79
CA ALA A 38 -5.78 7.96 -3.86
C ALA A 38 -7.24 7.95 -3.40
N ALA A 39 -8.12 8.42 -4.28
CA ALA A 39 -9.58 8.41 -4.14
C ALA A 39 -10.22 7.72 -5.36
N LEU A 40 -11.32 6.99 -5.14
CA LEU A 40 -12.08 6.32 -6.19
C LEU A 40 -12.99 7.33 -6.88
N ILE A 41 -12.96 7.40 -8.21
CA ILE A 41 -13.90 8.16 -9.02
C ILE A 41 -15.17 7.32 -9.17
N ILE A 42 -16.31 7.87 -8.76
CA ILE A 42 -17.61 7.17 -8.79
C ILE A 42 -18.61 7.80 -9.76
N ASP A 43 -18.39 9.05 -10.18
CA ASP A 43 -19.17 9.72 -11.22
C ASP A 43 -18.32 10.77 -11.94
N VAL A 44 -18.68 11.07 -13.19
CA VAL A 44 -17.98 12.03 -14.06
C VAL A 44 -19.02 12.93 -14.72
N GLN A 45 -19.13 14.17 -14.23
CA GLN A 45 -20.05 15.17 -14.74
C GLN A 45 -19.30 16.19 -15.59
N LYS A 46 -19.63 16.21 -16.89
CA LYS A 46 -19.09 17.24 -17.79
C LYS A 46 -19.65 18.60 -17.38
N GLY A 47 -18.77 19.56 -17.17
CA GLY A 47 -19.16 20.93 -16.79
C GLY A 47 -20.14 21.55 -17.78
N LEU A 48 -20.90 22.54 -17.29
CA LEU A 48 -21.78 23.39 -18.10
C LEU A 48 -21.00 23.99 -19.29
N GLU A 49 -21.66 24.11 -20.45
CA GLU A 49 -21.04 24.72 -21.64
C GLU A 49 -20.37 26.06 -21.29
N GLY A 50 -19.04 26.12 -21.43
CA GLY A 50 -18.24 27.32 -21.19
C GLY A 50 -17.30 27.26 -19.98
N THR A 51 -17.44 26.29 -19.07
CA THR A 51 -16.45 26.06 -18.01
C THR A 51 -15.52 24.91 -18.44
N HIS A 52 -14.22 25.19 -18.59
CA HIS A 52 -13.23 24.17 -18.99
C HIS A 52 -12.90 23.17 -17.87
N LEU A 53 -13.85 22.87 -16.99
CA LEU A 53 -13.67 22.04 -15.80
C LEU A 53 -14.69 20.89 -15.83
N THR A 54 -14.21 19.68 -15.54
CA THR A 54 -15.06 18.49 -15.37
C THR A 54 -15.12 18.17 -13.89
N GLU A 55 -16.34 17.99 -13.37
CA GLU A 55 -16.53 17.59 -11.99
C GLU A 55 -16.44 16.06 -11.89
N LEU A 56 -15.56 15.57 -11.02
CA LEU A 56 -15.45 14.17 -10.65
C LEU A 56 -16.03 14.01 -9.26
N THR A 57 -16.99 13.10 -9.08
CA THR A 57 -17.39 12.70 -7.73
C THR A 57 -16.41 11.63 -7.25
N ILE A 58 -15.73 11.90 -6.14
CA ILE A 58 -14.72 11.00 -5.56
C ILE A 58 -15.12 10.54 -4.16
N CYS A 59 -14.62 9.37 -3.75
CA CYS A 59 -14.76 8.87 -2.38
C CYS A 59 -13.56 8.06 -1.91
N ASP A 60 -13.50 7.79 -0.61
CA ASP A 60 -12.56 6.81 -0.07
C ASP A 60 -12.89 5.41 -0.67
N PRO A 61 -11.92 4.72 -1.30
CA PRO A 61 -12.14 3.39 -1.86
C PRO A 61 -12.62 2.34 -0.84
N LEU A 62 -12.29 2.51 0.44
CA LEU A 62 -12.67 1.64 1.55
C LEU A 62 -13.94 2.11 2.27
N GLU A 63 -14.24 3.41 2.24
CA GLU A 63 -15.40 4.02 2.90
C GLU A 63 -16.20 4.92 1.95
N LYS A 64 -16.99 4.29 1.08
CA LYS A 64 -17.76 4.98 0.02
C LYS A 64 -18.92 5.86 0.50
N GLY A 65 -19.15 5.91 1.81
CA GLY A 65 -20.26 6.64 2.43
C GLY A 65 -20.11 8.15 2.39
N ILE A 66 -18.87 8.64 2.26
CA ILE A 66 -18.56 10.07 2.14
C ILE A 66 -18.05 10.34 0.73
N GLN A 67 -18.71 11.26 0.04
CA GLN A 67 -18.40 11.62 -1.34
C GLN A 67 -18.11 13.12 -1.40
N ALA A 68 -17.20 13.51 -2.29
CA ALA A 68 -16.86 14.91 -2.48
C ALA A 68 -16.64 15.22 -3.97
N PRO A 69 -17.00 16.42 -4.44
CA PRO A 69 -16.72 16.84 -5.81
C PRO A 69 -15.25 17.26 -5.95
N TYR A 70 -14.61 16.88 -7.06
CA TYR A 70 -13.28 17.31 -7.43
C TYR A 70 -13.30 17.95 -8.82
N MET A 71 -12.81 19.18 -8.92
CA MET A 71 -12.77 19.94 -10.18
C MET A 71 -11.51 19.57 -10.97
N ALA A 72 -11.65 18.62 -11.90
CA ALA A 72 -10.56 18.21 -12.78
C ALA A 72 -10.31 19.24 -13.88
N THR A 73 -9.03 19.53 -14.12
CA THR A 73 -8.62 20.41 -15.23
C THR A 73 -8.88 19.72 -16.57
N ASN A 74 -9.12 20.52 -17.62
CA ASN A 74 -9.32 19.99 -18.97
C ASN A 74 -8.14 19.13 -19.46
N ASP A 75 -6.91 19.50 -19.12
CA ASP A 75 -5.71 18.73 -19.50
C ASP A 75 -5.70 17.32 -18.87
N MET A 76 -6.08 17.21 -17.59
CA MET A 76 -6.23 15.90 -16.94
C MET A 76 -7.30 15.05 -17.63
N VAL A 77 -8.45 15.65 -17.93
CA VAL A 77 -9.59 14.96 -18.54
C VAL A 77 -9.27 14.48 -19.95
N VAL A 78 -8.66 15.32 -20.79
CA VAL A 78 -8.30 14.96 -22.16
C VAL A 78 -7.21 13.89 -22.19
N ARG A 79 -6.23 13.94 -21.28
CA ARG A 79 -5.15 12.95 -21.24
C ARG A 79 -5.61 11.58 -20.74
N HIS A 80 -6.46 11.56 -19.72
CA HIS A 80 -6.77 10.34 -19.00
C HIS A 80 -8.16 9.77 -19.30
N MET A 81 -9.08 10.59 -19.84
CA MET A 81 -10.47 10.21 -20.14
C MET A 81 -11.10 9.42 -18.97
N PRO A 82 -11.22 10.04 -17.78
CA PRO A 82 -11.63 9.33 -16.57
C PRO A 82 -13.00 8.66 -16.72
N GLU A 83 -13.11 7.46 -16.20
CA GLU A 83 -14.36 6.72 -16.07
C GLU A 83 -14.65 6.40 -14.59
N PRO A 84 -15.93 6.22 -14.21
CA PRO A 84 -16.27 5.65 -12.91
C PRO A 84 -15.54 4.32 -12.69
N GLY A 85 -14.80 4.22 -11.59
CA GLY A 85 -13.91 3.10 -11.30
C GLY A 85 -12.42 3.45 -11.31
N ASP A 86 -12.03 4.55 -11.98
CA ASP A 86 -10.66 5.05 -11.99
C ASP A 86 -10.28 5.73 -10.67
N TYR A 87 -8.99 6.02 -10.52
CA TYR A 87 -8.44 6.61 -9.30
C TYR A 87 -7.85 7.99 -9.54
N LEU A 88 -8.20 8.95 -8.69
CA LEU A 88 -7.48 10.21 -8.56
C LEU A 88 -6.31 9.99 -7.58
N VAL A 89 -5.08 10.29 -8.01
CA VAL A 89 -3.84 9.97 -7.28
C VAL A 89 -3.06 11.24 -6.97
N LEU A 90 -2.74 11.45 -5.70
CA LEU A 90 -1.88 12.51 -5.16
C LEU A 90 -0.52 11.92 -4.74
N TYR A 91 0.55 12.49 -5.26
CA TYR A 91 1.92 12.14 -4.90
C TYR A 91 2.45 13.03 -3.77
N ASP A 92 3.50 12.59 -3.08
CA ASP A 92 4.12 13.30 -1.95
C ASP A 92 4.66 14.70 -2.32
N ASP A 93 4.96 14.94 -3.59
CA ASP A 93 5.42 16.24 -4.12
C ASP A 93 4.26 17.20 -4.47
N GLY A 94 3.02 16.77 -4.25
CA GLY A 94 1.81 17.53 -4.56
C GLY A 94 1.30 17.36 -5.98
N TYR A 95 1.94 16.52 -6.80
CA TYR A 95 1.43 16.21 -8.14
C TYR A 95 0.13 15.42 -8.05
N VAL A 96 -0.84 15.74 -8.91
CA VAL A 96 -2.13 15.04 -9.01
C VAL A 96 -2.28 14.45 -10.40
N SER A 97 -2.71 13.20 -10.48
CA SER A 97 -2.95 12.49 -11.75
C SER A 97 -4.18 11.60 -11.66
N ILE A 98 -4.67 11.14 -12.81
CA ILE A 98 -5.72 10.11 -12.89
C ILE A 98 -5.07 8.81 -13.36
N SER A 99 -5.36 7.71 -12.69
CA SER A 99 -4.86 6.39 -13.04
C SER A 99 -6.04 5.48 -13.39
N PRO A 100 -6.00 4.80 -14.55
CA PRO A 100 -6.99 3.79 -14.90
C PRO A 100 -7.07 2.70 -13.83
N ALA A 101 -8.28 2.19 -13.55
CA ALA A 101 -8.52 1.21 -12.50
C ALA A 101 -7.56 0.01 -12.54
N LYS A 102 -7.36 -0.57 -13.73
CA LYS A 102 -6.46 -1.72 -13.90
C LYS A 102 -5.01 -1.35 -13.57
N ALA A 103 -4.51 -0.26 -14.15
CA ALA A 103 -3.13 0.18 -13.93
C ALA A 103 -2.88 0.58 -12.47
N PHE A 104 -3.90 1.14 -11.81
CA PHE A 104 -3.81 1.48 -10.40
C PHE A 104 -3.77 0.22 -9.54
N ASN A 105 -4.71 -0.70 -9.73
CA ASN A 105 -4.78 -1.93 -8.92
C ASN A 105 -3.60 -2.88 -9.14
N ASP A 106 -3.01 -2.89 -10.34
CA ASP A 106 -1.80 -3.68 -10.63
C ASP A 106 -0.54 -3.07 -9.97
N GLY A 107 -0.53 -1.76 -9.69
CA GLY A 107 0.68 -1.01 -9.32
C GLY A 107 0.69 -0.38 -7.92
N TYR A 108 -0.45 -0.33 -7.24
CA TYR A 108 -0.65 0.36 -5.96
C TYR A 108 -1.44 -0.50 -4.98
N LEU A 109 -0.92 -0.63 -3.77
CA LEU A 109 -1.53 -1.43 -2.71
C LEU A 109 -1.89 -0.55 -1.50
N PRO A 110 -3.11 -0.63 -0.94
CA PRO A 110 -3.55 0.26 0.14
C PRO A 110 -2.78 0.06 1.45
N VAL A 111 -2.38 1.16 2.10
CA VAL A 111 -1.60 1.18 3.36
C VAL A 111 -2.47 1.03 4.60
N ARG A 112 -3.66 1.66 4.68
CA ARG A 112 -4.63 1.39 5.75
C ARG A 112 -5.74 0.46 5.27
N GLY A 113 -5.36 -0.76 4.94
CA GLY A 113 -6.26 -1.93 4.88
C GLY A 113 -5.72 -3.12 5.67
N ILE A 114 -4.66 -2.89 6.46
CA ILE A 114 -3.71 -3.90 6.94
C ILE A 114 -4.08 -4.49 8.34
N ALA A 115 -5.33 -4.33 8.75
CA ALA A 115 -5.94 -5.23 9.72
C ALA A 115 -7.42 -5.41 9.39
N GLY A 116 -7.76 -6.58 8.84
CA GLY A 116 -9.16 -6.99 8.65
C GLY A 116 -9.78 -6.69 7.29
N SER A 117 -9.03 -6.24 6.27
CA SER A 117 -9.55 -6.26 4.91
C SER A 117 -9.44 -7.67 4.29
N ASP A 118 -10.43 -8.04 3.48
CA ASP A 118 -10.42 -9.27 2.68
C ASP A 118 -9.50 -9.17 1.45
N TYR A 119 -8.63 -8.14 1.38
CA TYR A 119 -7.73 -7.96 0.25
C TYR A 119 -6.62 -9.00 0.29
N LEU A 120 -6.64 -9.87 -0.70
CA LEU A 120 -5.69 -10.95 -0.89
C LEU A 120 -4.65 -10.53 -1.93
N MET A 121 -3.37 -10.69 -1.61
CA MET A 121 -2.26 -10.37 -2.50
C MET A 121 -1.52 -11.63 -2.95
N ASP A 122 -0.85 -11.54 -4.10
CA ASP A 122 0.07 -12.59 -4.52
C ASP A 122 1.37 -12.56 -3.69
N PHE A 123 2.18 -13.61 -3.85
CA PHE A 123 3.44 -13.71 -3.14
C PHE A 123 4.44 -12.59 -3.49
N GLY A 124 4.43 -12.09 -4.73
CA GLY A 124 5.34 -11.03 -5.18
C GLY A 124 5.10 -9.73 -4.41
N ALA A 125 3.84 -9.30 -4.36
CA ALA A 125 3.39 -8.17 -3.57
C ALA A 125 3.70 -8.36 -2.08
N ALA A 126 3.42 -9.56 -1.53
CA ALA A 126 3.72 -9.87 -0.13
C ALA A 126 5.21 -9.71 0.19
N ILE A 127 6.10 -10.10 -0.73
CA ILE A 127 7.54 -9.94 -0.57
C ILE A 127 7.97 -8.47 -0.56
N ASP A 128 7.36 -7.60 -1.37
CA ASP A 128 7.70 -6.18 -1.34
C ASP A 128 7.27 -5.51 -0.04
N PHE A 129 6.15 -5.94 0.53
CA PHE A 129 5.72 -5.51 1.86
C PHE A 129 6.63 -6.01 2.98
N VAL A 130 6.99 -7.30 2.98
CA VAL A 130 7.85 -7.85 4.03
C VAL A 130 9.25 -7.22 4.00
N ARG A 131 9.79 -6.91 2.80
CA ARG A 131 11.05 -6.14 2.64
C ARG A 131 10.96 -4.74 3.25
N SER A 132 9.77 -4.15 3.21
CA SER A 132 9.48 -2.84 3.80
C SER A 132 9.25 -2.89 5.31
N GLY A 133 9.36 -4.06 5.93
CA GLY A 133 9.23 -4.26 7.37
C GLY A 133 7.83 -4.70 7.83
N ALA A 134 6.90 -4.92 6.90
CA ALA A 134 5.60 -5.47 7.23
C ALA A 134 5.69 -6.95 7.65
N LYS A 135 4.68 -7.45 8.37
CA LYS A 135 4.52 -8.88 8.67
C LYS A 135 3.48 -9.46 7.72
N ILE A 136 3.81 -10.53 7.01
CA ILE A 136 2.88 -11.16 6.05
C ILE A 136 2.42 -12.54 6.52
N ALA A 137 1.20 -12.93 6.17
CA ALA A 137 0.66 -14.25 6.45
C ALA A 137 -0.23 -14.69 5.29
N ARG A 138 -0.54 -15.97 5.19
CA ARG A 138 -1.61 -16.45 4.31
C ARG A 138 -2.92 -16.52 5.06
N LYS A 139 -4.04 -16.14 4.43
CA LYS A 139 -5.38 -16.29 5.02
C LYS A 139 -5.69 -17.75 5.36
N GLY A 140 -5.20 -18.69 4.54
CA GLY A 140 -5.30 -20.12 4.77
C GLY A 140 -4.48 -20.68 5.93
N TRP A 141 -3.64 -19.89 6.60
CA TRP A 141 -2.85 -20.33 7.77
C TRP A 141 -3.69 -20.42 9.06
N ASN A 142 -4.83 -21.12 9.02
CA ASN A 142 -5.60 -21.65 10.16
C ASN A 142 -5.68 -20.81 11.46
N GLY A 143 -5.64 -19.48 11.39
CA GLY A 143 -5.70 -18.60 12.56
C GLY A 143 -4.63 -18.82 13.65
N LYS A 144 -3.54 -19.56 13.39
CA LYS A 144 -2.54 -19.93 14.42
C LYS A 144 -1.52 -18.82 14.73
N GLY A 145 -1.82 -17.58 14.37
CA GLY A 145 -0.93 -16.44 14.58
C GLY A 145 0.43 -16.56 13.87
N MET A 146 0.47 -17.32 12.78
CA MET A 146 1.65 -17.49 11.94
C MET A 146 1.86 -16.25 11.08
N PHE A 147 3.10 -15.78 10.98
CA PHE A 147 3.47 -14.70 10.07
C PHE A 147 4.96 -14.75 9.75
N VAL A 148 5.32 -14.14 8.63
CA VAL A 148 6.68 -14.02 8.12
C VAL A 148 7.16 -12.59 8.32
N VAL A 149 8.43 -12.47 8.70
CA VAL A 149 9.17 -11.22 8.77
C VAL A 149 10.44 -11.30 7.94
N TYR A 150 10.94 -10.13 7.55
CA TYR A 150 12.24 -9.99 6.92
C TYR A 150 13.31 -9.66 7.96
N GLN A 151 14.27 -10.57 8.12
CA GLN A 151 15.45 -10.34 8.93
C GLN A 151 16.55 -9.76 8.04
N LYS A 152 17.05 -8.58 8.40
CA LYS A 152 18.11 -7.86 7.65
C LYS A 152 19.48 -8.56 7.70
N GLY A 153 19.58 -9.68 8.41
CA GLY A 153 20.82 -10.42 8.62
C GLY A 153 21.75 -9.75 9.65
N TYR A 154 22.97 -10.26 9.72
CA TYR A 154 24.03 -9.79 10.63
C TYR A 154 25.31 -9.59 9.83
N PRO A 155 25.46 -8.48 9.09
CA PRO A 155 26.62 -8.24 8.22
C PRO A 155 27.94 -8.12 8.99
N GLU A 156 27.90 -7.51 10.18
CA GLU A 156 29.03 -7.44 11.12
C GLU A 156 29.16 -8.71 11.97
N GLY A 157 28.20 -9.62 11.85
CA GLY A 157 28.12 -10.86 12.58
C GLY A 157 27.57 -10.72 14.00
N ILE A 158 27.20 -11.86 14.57
CA ILE A 158 26.85 -12.02 15.98
C ILE A 158 27.72 -13.10 16.60
N PRO A 159 28.14 -12.99 17.87
CA PRO A 159 28.93 -14.03 18.51
C PRO A 159 28.20 -15.38 18.49
N CYS A 160 28.86 -16.42 17.98
CA CYS A 160 28.39 -17.80 18.02
C CYS A 160 28.17 -18.22 19.48
N ASN A 161 27.00 -18.79 19.76
CA ASN A 161 26.84 -19.62 20.96
C ASN A 161 27.54 -20.98 20.75
N LYS A 162 27.70 -21.75 21.83
CA LYS A 162 28.29 -23.10 21.79
C LYS A 162 27.71 -24.01 20.70
N GLN A 163 26.38 -24.03 20.54
CA GLN A 163 25.71 -24.88 19.53
C GLN A 163 26.11 -24.51 18.09
N THR A 164 26.16 -23.21 17.79
CA THR A 164 26.55 -22.71 16.46
C THR A 164 28.02 -22.98 16.21
N ALA A 165 28.87 -22.77 17.23
CA ALA A 165 30.29 -23.05 17.16
C ALA A 165 30.58 -24.52 16.82
N GLU A 166 29.97 -25.46 17.54
CA GLU A 166 30.11 -26.90 17.31
C GLU A 166 29.60 -27.31 15.92
N ALA A 167 28.45 -26.80 15.49
CA ALA A 167 27.84 -27.17 14.21
C ALA A 167 28.65 -26.70 12.98
N TRP A 168 29.34 -25.56 13.09
CA TRP A 168 30.06 -24.94 11.98
C TRP A 168 31.60 -25.04 12.11
N GLY A 169 32.10 -25.72 13.15
CA GLY A 169 33.55 -25.85 13.39
C GLY A 169 34.23 -24.52 13.75
N MET A 170 33.49 -23.63 14.43
CA MET A 170 33.96 -22.33 14.92
C MET A 170 34.22 -22.41 16.43
N ASN A 171 34.81 -21.37 17.01
CA ASN A 171 34.90 -21.23 18.46
C ASN A 171 33.68 -20.47 19.00
N GLU A 172 33.29 -20.76 20.24
CA GLU A 172 32.29 -19.95 20.93
C GLU A 172 32.79 -18.50 21.04
N GLY A 173 31.94 -17.54 20.66
CA GLY A 173 32.31 -16.13 20.56
C GLY A 173 32.79 -15.66 19.18
N ASP A 174 33.14 -16.56 18.25
CA ASP A 174 33.49 -16.18 16.88
C ASP A 174 32.28 -15.50 16.20
N LEU A 175 32.54 -14.53 15.31
CA LEU A 175 31.47 -13.77 14.65
C LEU A 175 30.79 -14.58 13.54
N PHE A 176 29.51 -14.92 13.74
CA PHE A 176 28.64 -15.56 12.76
C PHE A 176 27.92 -14.53 11.90
N LYS A 177 28.30 -14.44 10.62
CA LYS A 177 27.70 -13.51 9.67
C LYS A 177 26.55 -14.16 8.90
N CYS A 178 25.32 -13.71 9.17
CA CYS A 178 24.14 -14.14 8.40
C CYS A 178 23.79 -13.15 7.30
N ARG A 179 23.51 -13.67 6.10
CA ARG A 179 22.83 -12.91 5.05
C ARG A 179 21.37 -12.63 5.45
N PRO A 180 20.68 -11.65 4.84
CA PRO A 180 19.25 -11.45 5.07
C PRO A 180 18.44 -12.70 4.74
N TYR A 181 17.33 -12.92 5.46
CA TYR A 181 16.49 -14.10 5.31
C TYR A 181 15.04 -13.80 5.73
N LEU A 182 14.12 -14.66 5.31
CA LEU A 182 12.75 -14.67 5.83
C LEU A 182 12.70 -15.53 7.08
N GLN A 183 12.00 -15.07 8.11
CA GLN A 183 11.77 -15.83 9.32
C GLN A 183 10.27 -16.00 9.52
N LEU A 184 9.84 -17.24 9.74
CA LEU A 184 8.46 -17.58 10.02
C LEU A 184 8.29 -17.81 11.52
N LYS A 185 7.31 -17.13 12.12
CA LYS A 185 6.73 -17.56 13.39
C LYS A 185 5.76 -18.70 13.11
N THR A 186 6.05 -19.86 13.67
CA THR A 186 5.26 -21.07 13.45
C THR A 186 4.06 -21.12 14.39
N ALA A 187 3.15 -22.06 14.10
CA ALA A 187 1.91 -22.29 14.83
C ALA A 187 2.09 -22.58 16.34
N ASP A 188 3.24 -23.12 16.74
CA ASP A 188 3.59 -23.44 18.13
C ASP A 188 4.32 -22.28 18.83
N GLY A 189 4.49 -21.14 18.15
CA GLY A 189 5.20 -19.96 18.67
C GLY A 189 6.72 -20.02 18.52
N SER A 190 7.27 -21.10 17.96
CA SER A 190 8.70 -21.16 17.60
C SER A 190 8.99 -20.34 16.34
N HIS A 191 10.28 -20.24 15.99
CA HIS A 191 10.74 -19.43 14.86
C HIS A 191 11.67 -20.27 13.99
N CYS A 192 11.45 -20.25 12.67
CA CYS A 192 12.34 -20.91 11.73
C CYS A 192 12.81 -19.95 10.63
N MET A 193 14.05 -20.14 10.17
CA MET A 193 14.48 -19.57 8.90
C MET A 193 13.64 -20.22 7.81
N TRP A 194 12.84 -19.41 7.11
CA TRP A 194 11.78 -19.90 6.26
C TRP A 194 12.18 -19.82 4.79
N SER A 195 12.00 -20.95 4.10
CA SER A 195 12.00 -21.02 2.65
C SER A 195 10.57 -21.26 2.20
N PRO A 196 9.98 -20.36 1.40
CA PRO A 196 8.61 -20.54 0.91
C PRO A 196 8.51 -21.82 0.07
N SER A 197 7.45 -22.59 0.29
CA SER A 197 7.14 -23.74 -0.57
C SER A 197 6.57 -23.27 -1.92
N VAL A 198 6.49 -24.17 -2.90
CA VAL A 198 5.82 -23.86 -4.18
C VAL A 198 4.37 -23.40 -3.95
N SER A 199 3.66 -24.01 -3.00
CA SER A 199 2.30 -23.61 -2.64
C SER A 199 2.23 -22.21 -2.02
N ASP A 200 3.28 -21.78 -1.31
CA ASP A 200 3.37 -20.43 -0.75
C ASP A 200 3.62 -19.40 -1.86
N VAL A 201 4.55 -19.71 -2.76
CA VAL A 201 4.90 -18.84 -3.90
C VAL A 201 3.72 -18.67 -4.87
N LEU A 202 2.94 -19.72 -5.11
CA LEU A 202 1.75 -19.68 -5.97
C LEU A 202 0.48 -19.22 -5.24
N GLY A 203 0.57 -18.94 -3.93
CA GLY A 203 -0.55 -18.45 -3.15
C GLY A 203 -0.93 -17.02 -3.53
N ASP A 204 -2.23 -16.79 -3.67
CA ASP A 204 -2.84 -15.48 -3.93
C ASP A 204 -3.59 -14.93 -2.71
N ASP A 205 -3.51 -15.62 -1.56
CA ASP A 205 -4.22 -15.32 -0.32
C ASP A 205 -3.36 -14.64 0.76
N TRP A 206 -2.32 -13.92 0.34
CA TRP A 206 -1.43 -13.22 1.27
C TRP A 206 -2.10 -11.98 1.85
N VAL A 207 -1.82 -11.71 3.12
CA VAL A 207 -2.34 -10.58 3.90
C VAL A 207 -1.21 -10.02 4.77
N ILE A 208 -1.31 -8.75 5.14
CA ILE A 208 -0.41 -8.14 6.13
C ILE A 208 -1.09 -8.21 7.50
N VAL A 209 -0.31 -8.44 8.55
CA VAL A 209 -0.80 -8.58 9.94
C VAL A 209 -0.13 -7.59 10.88
N ASN A 210 -0.92 -7.01 11.79
CA ASN A 210 -0.48 -5.94 12.70
C ASN A 210 0.05 -6.40 14.07
N SER A 211 0.18 -7.73 14.29
CA SER A 211 0.48 -8.37 15.61
C SER A 211 1.29 -7.54 16.60
#